data_AF-A0A7V2JQI0-F1
#
_entry.id   AF-A0A7V2JQI0-F1
#
_cell.length_a   1.000
_cell.length_b   1.000
_cell.length_c   1.000
_cell.angle_alpha   90.00
_cell.angle_beta   90.00
_cell.angle_gamma   90.00
#
_symmetry.space_group_name_H-M   'P 1'
#
loop_
_entity.id
_entity.type
_entity.pdbx_description
1 polymer ?
#
loop_
_entity_poly.entity_id
_entity_poly.type
_entity_poly.pdbx_seq_one_letter_code
_entity_poly.pdbx_strand_id
1 'polypeptide(L)' 'RHVSFMPRFVVYDRVATGELYRLKVTGFRIMRTLWIARNRGALNHPVAEALIKIILETIKASI' A
#
# COMPACT_ATOMS: atom_id res chain seq x y z
N ARG A 1 -18.23 -6.11 19.27
CA ARG A 1 -18.03 -5.94 17.80
C ARG A 1 -16.93 -4.91 17.61
N HIS A 2 -15.89 -5.20 16.85
CA HIS A 2 -14.74 -4.32 16.65
C HIS A 2 -14.71 -3.80 15.21
N VAL A 3 -14.30 -2.55 15.04
CA VAL A 3 -14.18 -1.90 13.73
C VAL A 3 -12.83 -1.20 13.69
N SER A 4 -12.16 -1.21 12.54
CA SER A 4 -10.86 -0.56 12.39
C SER A 4 -10.68 -0.04 10.96
N PHE A 5 -9.97 1.08 10.83
CA PHE A 5 -9.64 1.68 9.53
C PHE A 5 -8.33 1.09 9.00
N MET A 6 -8.42 0.18 8.05
CA MET A 6 -7.26 -0.50 7.48
C MET A 6 -7.00 -0.08 6.02
N PRO A 7 -5.73 0.05 5.59
CA PRO A 7 -5.42 0.20 4.18
C PRO A 7 -5.91 -1.01 3.38
N ARG A 8 -6.47 -0.76 2.19
CA ARG A 8 -7.06 -1.82 1.35
C ARG A 8 -6.09 -2.97 1.04
N PHE A 9 -4.81 -2.66 0.82
CA PHE A 9 -3.81 -3.66 0.46
C PHE A 9 -3.49 -4.64 1.61
N VAL A 10 -3.72 -4.27 2.87
CA VAL A 10 -3.43 -5.14 4.03
C VAL A 10 -4.54 -6.17 4.26
N VAL A 11 -5.76 -5.85 3.85
CA VAL A 11 -6.95 -6.66 4.14
C VAL A 11 -7.59 -7.26 2.89
N TYR A 12 -6.95 -7.13 1.73
CA TYR A 12 -7.52 -7.53 0.44
C TYR A 12 -7.98 -8.99 0.45
N ASP A 13 -7.10 -9.92 0.81
CA ASP A 13 -7.40 -11.35 0.80
C ASP A 13 -8.46 -11.74 1.84
N ARG A 14 -8.40 -11.15 3.03
CA ARG A 14 -9.36 -11.41 4.12
C ARG A 14 -10.75 -10.88 3.78
N VAL A 15 -10.84 -9.79 3.03
CA VAL A 15 -12.11 -9.29 2.49
C VAL A 15 -12.59 -10.19 1.34
N ALA A 16 -11.70 -10.64 0.45
CA ALA A 16 -12.04 -11.52 -0.66
C ALA A 16 -12.55 -12.89 -0.21
N THR A 17 -12.00 -13.42 0.88
CA THR A 17 -12.40 -14.70 1.50
C THR A 17 -13.63 -14.57 2.42
N GLY A 18 -14.11 -13.36 2.69
CA GLY A 18 -15.25 -13.11 3.57
C GLY A 18 -14.94 -13.15 5.07
N GLU A 19 -13.67 -13.31 5.46
CA GLU A 19 -13.23 -13.24 6.86
C GLU A 19 -13.41 -11.82 7.45
N LEU A 20 -13.25 -10.79 6.61
CA LEU A 20 -13.50 -9.39 6.96
C LEU A 20 -14.60 -8.78 6.08
N TYR A 21 -15.44 -7.96 6.69
CA TYR A 21 -16.47 -7.20 5.99
C TYR A 21 -16.04 -5.75 5.78
N ARG A 22 -16.18 -5.27 4.54
CA ARG A 22 -15.94 -3.87 4.20
C ARG A 22 -17.18 -3.03 4.51
N LEU A 23 -17.03 -2.05 5.40
CA LEU A 23 -18.03 -1.01 5.63
C LEU A 23 -17.73 0.21 4.75
N LYS A 24 -18.71 0.67 3.97
CA LYS A 24 -18.57 1.88 3.14
C LYS A 24 -18.78 3.11 4.03
N VAL A 25 -17.72 3.87 4.26
CA VAL A 25 -17.76 5.15 4.96
C VAL A 25 -17.69 6.28 3.93
N THR A 26 -18.62 7.22 3.96
CA THR A 26 -18.63 8.43 3.12
C THR A 26 -18.06 9.61 3.91
N GLY A 27 -17.45 10.59 3.23
CA GLY A 27 -16.96 11.82 3.85
C GLY A 27 -15.66 11.71 4.67
N PHE A 28 -15.10 10.51 4.84
CA PHE A 28 -13.86 10.30 5.58
C PHE A 28 -12.75 9.76 4.68
N ARG A 29 -11.75 10.59 4.37
CA ARG A 29 -10.59 10.22 3.54
C ARG A 29 -9.31 10.37 4.35
N ILE A 30 -8.76 9.25 4.82
CA ILE A 30 -7.41 9.24 5.39
C ILE A 30 -6.41 9.15 4.23
N MET A 31 -5.72 10.24 3.94
CA MET A 31 -4.58 10.23 3.03
C MET A 31 -3.39 9.54 3.72
N ARG A 32 -2.81 8.54 3.07
CA ARG A 32 -1.62 7.82 3.55
C ARG A 32 -0.52 7.96 2.52
N THR A 33 0.66 8.39 2.95
CA THR A 33 1.88 8.40 2.13
C THR A 33 2.77 7.24 2.56
N LEU A 34 3.15 6.39 1.60
CA LEU A 34 4.12 5.32 1.83
C LEU A 34 5.49 5.80 1.34
N TRP A 35 6.47 5.84 2.24
CA TRP A 35 7.83 6.29 1.93
C TRP A 35 8.77 5.12 1.72
N ILE A 36 9.70 5.25 0.78
CA ILE A 36 10.80 4.30 0.59
C ILE A 36 12.07 4.94 1.17
N ALA A 37 12.50 4.47 2.33
CA ALA A 37 13.72 4.96 2.96
C ALA A 37 14.96 4.35 2.30
N ARG A 38 16.03 5.13 2.17
CA ARG A 38 17.31 4.70 1.60
C ARG A 38 18.46 5.02 2.55
N ASN A 39 19.47 4.14 2.55
CA ASN A 39 20.73 4.43 3.22
C ASN A 39 21.48 5.51 2.43
N ARG A 40 21.98 6.55 3.12
CA ARG A 40 22.71 7.67 2.51
C ARG A 40 23.96 7.22 1.74
N GLY A 41 24.67 6.21 2.21
CA GLY A 41 25.88 5.67 1.55
C GLY A 41 25.60 4.80 0.33
N ALA A 42 24.33 4.44 0.08
CA ALA A 42 23.92 3.55 -1.01
C ALA A 42 22.72 4.13 -1.78
N LEU A 43 22.71 5.45 -2.00
CA LEU A 43 21.60 6.16 -2.64
C LEU A 43 21.27 5.62 -4.03
N ASN A 44 22.27 5.24 -4.83
CA ASN A 44 22.11 4.79 -6.21
C ASN A 44 22.33 3.27 -6.37
N HIS A 45 21.97 2.48 -5.36
CA HIS A 45 22.19 1.04 -5.41
C HIS A 45 21.37 0.43 -6.57
N PRO A 46 22.01 -0.19 -7.58
CA PRO A 46 21.35 -0.55 -8.85
C PRO A 46 20.17 -1.51 -8.66
N VAL A 47 20.28 -2.45 -7.71
CA VAL A 47 19.18 -3.37 -7.37
C VAL A 47 18.02 -2.64 -6.72
N ALA A 48 18.30 -1.63 -5.88
CA ALA A 48 17.26 -0.87 -5.21
C ALA A 48 16.50 0.03 -6.21
N GLU A 49 17.21 0.63 -7.17
CA GLU A 49 16.60 1.37 -8.26
C GLU A 49 15.70 0.50 -9.12
N ALA A 50 16.17 -0.69 -9.52
CA ALA A 50 15.38 -1.63 -10.31
C ALA A 50 14.10 -2.04 -9.58
N LEU A 51 14.19 -2.37 -8.28
CA LEU A 51 13.04 -2.70 -7.46
C LEU A 51 12.04 -1.54 -7.37
N ILE A 52 12.53 -0.33 -7.10
CA ILE A 52 11.68 0.87 -7.00
C ILE A 52 10.98 1.15 -8.33
N LYS A 53 11.68 0.99 -9.45
CA LYS A 53 11.09 1.11 -10.78
C LYS A 53 9.91 0.14 -10.98
N ILE A 54 10.10 -1.14 -10.66
CA ILE A 54 9.04 -2.17 -10.77
C ILE A 54 7.84 -1.82 -9.88
N ILE A 55 8.08 -1.39 -8.64
CA ILE A 55 7.02 -1.00 -7.71
C ILE A 55 6.23 0.19 -8.29
N LEU A 56 6.92 1.21 -8.79
CA LEU A 56 6.28 2.40 -9.35
C LEU A 56 5.48 2.09 -10.63
N GLU A 57 6.00 1.23 -11.50
CA GLU A 57 5.29 0.77 -12.70
C GLU A 57 4.04 -0.04 -12.35
N THR A 58 4.16 -0.94 -11.38
CA THR A 58 3.03 -1.75 -10.89
C THR A 58 1.93 -0.89 -10.27
N ILE A 59 2.31 0.11 -9.47
CA ILE A 59 1.35 1.06 -8.86
C ILE A 59 0.66 1.87 -9.95
N LYS A 60 1.40 2.38 -10.94
CA LYS A 60 0.81 3.14 -12.07
C LYS A 60 -0.18 2.31 -12.88
N ALA A 61 0.09 1.03 -13.09
CA ALA A 61 -0.82 0.14 -13.81
C ALA A 61 -2.10 -0.21 -13.02
N SER A 62 -2.11 0.02 -11.71
CA SER A 62 -3.22 -0.32 -10.79
C SER A 62 -4.12 0.88 -10.43
N ILE A 63 -3.80 2.09 -10.90
CA ILE A 63 -4.55 3.34 -10.69
C ILE A 63 -5.28 3.68 -11.99
#